data_AF-A0A355DXJ7-F1
#
_entry.id   AF-A0A355DXJ7-F1
#
_cell.length_a   1.000
_cell.length_b   1.000
_cell.length_c   1.000
_cell.angle_alpha   90.00
_cell.angle_beta   90.00
_cell.angle_gamma   90.00
#
_symmetry.space_group_name_H-M   'P 1'
#
loop_
_entity.id
_entity.type
_entity.pdbx_description
1 polymer ?
#
loop_
_entity_poly.entity_id
_entity_poly.type
_entity_poly.pdbx_seq_one_letter_code
_entity_poly.pdbx_strand_id
1 'polypeptide(L)'
;MAKMNTSSSEENDSPLKRLREEAGLSQQALSHKIGVAVTTISRWERGVSVAMLTVPQMKALCKALGKSIEELPDEFGLSKR
;
A
#
# COMPACT_ATOMS: atom_id res chain seq x y z
N MET A 1 -26.13 -9.52 16.19
CA MET A 1 -25.98 -8.06 16.34
C MET A 1 -24.48 -7.82 16.48
N ALA A 2 -23.75 -7.07 15.64
CA ALA A 2 -24.09 -5.99 14.74
C ALA A 2 -23.50 -6.23 13.34
N LYS A 3 -24.30 -5.94 12.30
CA LYS A 3 -23.79 -5.70 10.94
C LYS A 3 -23.47 -4.21 10.89
N MET A 4 -22.20 -3.85 10.79
CA MET A 4 -21.79 -2.47 10.52
C MET A 4 -21.44 -2.37 9.05
N ASN A 5 -22.17 -1.48 8.38
CA ASN A 5 -22.00 -1.07 7.00
C ASN A 5 -20.57 -0.57 6.78
N THR A 6 -19.92 -1.02 5.70
CA THR A 6 -19.09 -0.13 4.89
C THR A 6 -19.53 -0.27 3.45
N SER A 7 -19.90 0.89 2.91
CA SER A 7 -20.38 1.22 1.58
C SER A 7 -19.51 0.67 0.45
N SER A 8 -20.17 0.42 -0.68
CA SER A 8 -19.69 -0.02 -1.99
C SER A 8 -18.66 0.92 -2.70
N SER A 9 -17.65 1.42 -1.98
CA SER A 9 -16.52 2.20 -2.50
C SER A 9 -15.19 1.46 -2.43
N GLU A 10 -15.14 0.27 -1.83
CA GLU A 10 -13.90 -0.50 -1.59
C GLU A 10 -13.38 -1.26 -2.83
N GLU A 11 -14.15 -1.37 -3.91
CA GLU A 11 -13.78 -2.21 -5.07
C GLU A 11 -12.76 -1.58 -6.05
N ASN A 12 -12.34 -0.33 -5.83
CA ASN A 12 -11.47 0.39 -6.79
C ASN A 12 -10.22 1.03 -6.17
N ASP A 13 -9.95 0.80 -4.89
CA ASP A 13 -8.76 1.35 -4.24
C ASP A 13 -7.67 0.29 -4.08
N SER A 14 -6.44 0.66 -4.43
CA SER A 14 -5.29 -0.24 -4.38
C SER A 14 -5.05 -0.75 -2.95
N PRO A 15 -4.64 -2.01 -2.78
CA PRO A 15 -4.27 -2.54 -1.47
C PRO A 15 -3.21 -1.69 -0.76
N LEU A 16 -2.19 -1.23 -1.49
CA LEU A 16 -1.14 -0.36 -0.93
C LEU A 16 -1.70 1.02 -0.55
N LYS A 17 -2.59 1.61 -1.37
CA LYS A 17 -3.22 2.89 -1.07
C LYS A 17 -3.99 2.81 0.26
N ARG A 18 -4.79 1.76 0.44
CA ARG A 18 -5.56 1.53 1.67
C ARG A 18 -4.64 1.43 2.88
N LEU A 19 -3.62 0.57 2.84
CA LEU A 19 -2.66 0.40 3.94
C LEU A 19 -1.94 1.71 4.28
N ARG A 20 -1.57 2.49 3.26
CA ARG A 20 -0.92 3.78 3.44
C ARG A 20 -1.82 4.77 4.16
N GLU A 21 -3.10 4.82 3.79
CA GLU A 21 -4.09 5.73 4.36
C GLU A 21 -4.48 5.33 5.78
N GLU A 22 -4.60 4.02 6.06
CA GLU A 22 -4.74 3.48 7.42
C GLU A 22 -3.57 3.87 8.33
N ALA A 23 -2.35 3.90 7.78
CA ALA A 23 -1.16 4.38 8.48
C ALA A 23 -1.07 5.92 8.58
N GLY A 24 -2.04 6.66 8.04
CA GLY A 24 -2.08 8.12 8.06
C GLY A 24 -0.99 8.79 7.21
N LEU A 25 -0.49 8.11 6.17
CA LEU A 25 0.62 8.57 5.34
C LEU A 25 0.13 9.13 4.00
N SER A 26 0.78 10.19 3.51
CA SER A 26 0.71 10.57 2.10
C SER A 26 1.65 9.71 1.25
N GLN A 27 1.47 9.67 -0.08
CA GLN A 27 2.41 8.98 -0.98
C GLN A 27 3.84 9.51 -0.80
N GLN A 28 3.99 10.83 -0.60
CA GLN A 28 5.28 11.46 -0.34
C GLN A 28 5.88 11.03 1.00
N ALA A 29 5.08 10.97 2.07
CA ALA A 29 5.57 10.53 3.37
C ALA A 29 6.04 9.07 3.32
N LEU A 30 5.28 8.20 2.66
CA LEU A 30 5.63 6.80 2.47
C LEU A 30 6.91 6.65 1.63
N SER A 31 7.04 7.42 0.53
CA SER A 31 8.22 7.35 -0.34
C SER A 31 9.51 7.71 0.41
N HIS A 32 9.48 8.72 1.28
CA HIS A 32 10.62 9.11 2.10
C HIS A 32 10.98 8.04 3.12
N LYS A 33 9.99 7.39 3.75
CA LYS A 33 10.23 6.32 4.72
C LYS A 33 10.87 5.09 4.09
N ILE A 34 10.45 4.72 2.87
CA ILE A 34 10.95 3.53 2.18
C ILE A 34 12.23 3.84 1.39
N GLY A 35 12.47 5.09 1.01
CA GLY A 35 13.60 5.48 0.17
C GLY A 35 13.38 5.16 -1.31
N VAL A 36 12.21 5.55 -1.84
CA VAL A 36 11.88 5.46 -3.27
C VAL A 36 11.29 6.78 -3.76
N ALA A 37 11.22 6.95 -5.09
CA ALA A 37 10.55 8.11 -5.68
C ALA A 37 9.03 8.06 -5.42
N VAL A 38 8.39 9.22 -5.21
CA VAL A 38 6.92 9.32 -5.05
C VAL A 38 6.18 8.72 -6.25
N THR A 39 6.74 8.91 -7.46
CA THR A 39 6.21 8.35 -8.70
C THR A 39 6.20 6.83 -8.70
N THR A 40 7.13 6.18 -8.00
CA THR A 40 7.16 4.73 -7.81
C THR A 40 5.95 4.26 -6.99
N ILE A 41 5.65 4.95 -5.87
CA ILE A 41 4.46 4.65 -5.05
C ILE A 41 3.19 4.81 -5.89
N SER A 42 3.06 5.91 -6.64
CA SER A 42 1.92 6.13 -7.54
C SER A 42 1.77 5.06 -8.62
N ARG A 43 2.87 4.51 -9.14
CA ARG A 43 2.82 3.42 -10.13
C ARG A 43 2.40 2.09 -9.50
N TRP A 44 2.86 1.80 -8.27
CA TRP A 44 2.43 0.62 -7.52
C TRP A 44 0.94 0.70 -7.19
N GLU A 45 0.47 1.83 -6.66
CA GLU A 45 -0.95 2.00 -6.31
C GLU A 45 -1.88 1.90 -7.55
N ARG A 46 -1.39 2.24 -8.74
CA ARG A 46 -2.16 2.11 -9.98
C ARG A 46 -1.96 0.77 -10.70
N GLY A 47 -1.15 -0.14 -10.17
CA GLY A 47 -0.82 -1.41 -10.82
C GLY A 47 -0.04 -1.26 -12.14
N VAL A 48 0.61 -0.11 -12.36
CA VAL A 48 1.42 0.16 -13.56
C VAL A 48 2.73 -0.62 -13.53
N SER A 49 3.25 -0.93 -12.33
CA SER A 49 4.47 -1.71 -12.15
C SER A 49 4.38 -2.57 -10.90
N VAL A 50 5.02 -3.74 -10.94
CA VAL A 50 5.22 -4.60 -9.78
C VAL A 50 6.24 -3.97 -8.83
N ALA A 51 6.02 -4.11 -7.51
CA ALA A 51 6.93 -3.61 -6.51
C ALA A 51 8.18 -4.51 -6.40
N MET A 52 9.31 -3.96 -6.80
CA MET A 52 10.62 -4.58 -6.61
C MET A 52 11.34 -3.83 -5.50
N LEU A 53 11.39 -4.43 -4.32
CA LEU A 53 11.96 -3.85 -3.11
C LEU A 53 13.22 -4.61 -2.71
N THR A 54 14.26 -3.88 -2.33
CA THR A 54 15.38 -4.49 -1.60
C THR A 54 14.95 -4.87 -0.18
N VAL A 55 15.66 -5.78 0.48
CA VAL A 55 15.35 -6.19 1.87
C VAL A 55 15.25 -4.99 2.84
N PRO A 56 16.15 -3.99 2.81
CA PRO A 56 16.01 -2.80 3.66
C PRO A 56 14.72 -2.00 3.38
N GLN A 57 14.35 -1.85 2.10
CA GLN A 57 13.14 -1.14 1.72
C GLN A 57 11.88 -1.92 2.12
N MET A 58 11.89 -3.26 2.01
CA MET A 58 10.80 -4.10 2.51
C MET A 58 10.63 -3.94 4.03
N LYS A 59 11.72 -3.98 4.80
CA LYS A 59 11.67 -3.72 6.25
C LYS A 59 11.15 -2.32 6.57
N ALA A 60 11.56 -1.31 5.79
CA ALA A 60 11.12 0.06 5.96
C ALA A 60 9.62 0.22 5.63
N LEU A 61 9.11 -0.48 4.62
CA LEU A 61 7.69 -0.53 4.27
C LEU A 61 6.87 -1.13 5.42
N CYS A 62 7.22 -2.33 5.90
CA CYS A 62 6.57 -2.97 7.05
C CYS A 62 6.53 -2.04 8.26
N LYS A 63 7.66 -1.42 8.61
CA LYS A 63 7.75 -0.46 9.72
C LYS A 63 6.89 0.79 9.49
N ALA A 64 6.86 1.32 8.27
CA ALA A 64 6.09 2.51 7.95
C ALA A 64 4.58 2.26 8.00
N LEU A 65 4.13 1.08 7.59
CA LEU A 65 2.71 0.69 7.61
C LEU A 65 2.27 0.11 8.96
N GLY A 66 3.20 -0.23 9.85
CA GLY A 66 2.88 -0.93 11.09
C GLY A 66 2.34 -2.35 10.85
N LYS A 67 2.83 -3.01 9.80
CA LYS A 67 2.41 -4.34 9.35
C LYS A 67 3.58 -5.32 9.32
N SER A 68 3.32 -6.58 9.64
CA SER A 68 4.27 -7.66 9.35
C SER A 68 4.28 -7.99 7.86
N ILE A 69 5.24 -8.82 7.42
CA ILE A 69 5.32 -9.25 6.03
C ILE A 69 4.11 -10.14 5.64
N GLU A 70 3.60 -10.91 6.59
CA GLU A 70 2.44 -11.81 6.42
C GLU A 70 1.11 -11.05 6.30
N GLU A 71 1.04 -9.81 6.80
CA GLU A 71 -0.14 -8.95 6.66
C GLU A 71 -0.15 -8.15 5.35
N LEU A 72 0.95 -8.15 4.61
CA LEU A 72 1.01 -7.44 3.33
C LEU A 72 0.27 -8.22 2.25
N PRO A 73 -0.40 -7.52 1.32
CA PRO A 73 -1.01 -8.16 0.17
C PRO A 73 0.08 -8.64 -0.81
N ASP A 74 -0.23 -9.70 -1.55
CA ASP A 74 0.66 -10.21 -2.60
C ASP A 74 0.85 -9.20 -3.74
N GLU A 75 -0.15 -8.34 -3.96
CA GLU A 75 -0.13 -7.27 -4.96
C GLU A 75 -0.47 -5.90 -4.36
N PHE A 76 0.26 -4.86 -4.78
CA PHE A 76 0.03 -3.48 -4.34
C PHE A 76 -0.94 -2.70 -5.22
N GLY A 77 -1.09 -3.10 -6.48
CA GLY A 77 -1.96 -2.43 -7.45
C GLY A 77 -3.39 -2.94 -7.43
N LEU A 78 -4.24 -2.37 -8.29
CA LEU A 78 -5.55 -2.93 -8.57
C LEU A 78 -5.38 -4.28 -9.25
N SER A 79 -5.89 -5.35 -8.63
CA SER A 79 -5.91 -6.66 -9.28
C SER A 79 -6.76 -6.56 -10.54
N LYS A 80 -6.17 -6.93 -11.68
CA LYS A 80 -6.87 -6.94 -12.96
C LYS A 80 -7.97 -8.00 -12.90
N ARG A 81 -9.18 -7.62 -13.34
CA ARG A 81 -10.21 -8.58 -13.75
C ARG A 81 -9.70 -9.44 -14.92
#